data_AF-A0A7C6ACL2-F1
#
_entry.id   AF-A0A7C6ACL2-F1
#
_cell.length_a   1.000
_cell.length_b   1.000
_cell.length_c   1.000
_cell.angle_alpha   90.00
_cell.angle_beta   90.00
_cell.angle_gamma   90.00
#
_symmetry.space_group_name_H-M   'P 1'
#
loop_
_entity.id
_entity.type
_entity.pdbx_description
1 polymer ?
#
loop_
_entity_poly.entity_id
_entity_poly.type
_entity_poly.pdbx_seq_one_letter_code
_entity_poly.pdbx_strand_id
1 'polypeptide(L)'
;MGIIIICKKCQKVHRYNEGEIENTGTLWHPIWTAKCPHCGTLNTFTLEHSSLDFFDKNSVPKDKNAYERAEDGDIREYWIQEYIKDNYLKLGFSNIEGPFEEGPDFKGIYKGKKVVIEVERDYQSYMSHKHHEDERFKEVNILIVLSPSKPPKEIKNKLPKTLIHININDFVDWWRPRAKAYANTKRINNIINIISGEFQKRFVRDCNDKDRDMSTCPECDLCPYFGWGTAYEASSIFHEMALKFIALYSHPITSEDFKLKDINPSEIDKFYFDFFHKR
;
A
#
# COMPACT_ATOMS: atom_id res chain seq x y z
N MET A 1 14.23 9.56 12.86
CA MET A 1 15.03 9.43 14.11
C MET A 1 16.44 8.98 13.72
N GLY A 2 17.51 9.65 14.18
CA GLY A 2 18.88 9.33 13.76
C GLY A 2 19.53 8.13 14.48
N ILE A 3 20.44 7.41 13.81
CA ILE A 3 21.19 6.25 14.35
C ILE A 3 22.48 6.74 15.02
N ILE A 4 22.81 6.23 16.21
CA ILE A 4 24.07 6.53 16.92
C ILE A 4 25.05 5.35 16.76
N ILE A 5 26.29 5.61 16.31
CA ILE A 5 27.31 4.58 16.03
C ILE A 5 28.68 5.03 16.52
N ILE A 6 29.47 4.10 17.06
CA ILE A 6 30.90 4.30 17.35
C ILE A 6 31.72 3.83 16.14
N CYS A 7 32.54 4.71 15.57
CA CYS A 7 33.38 4.34 14.43
C CYS A 7 34.43 3.31 14.84
N LYS A 8 34.48 2.16 14.16
CA LYS A 8 35.42 1.08 14.49
C LYS A 8 36.90 1.48 14.40
N LYS A 9 37.24 2.43 13.51
CA LYS A 9 38.63 2.89 13.31
C LYS A 9 39.04 3.94 14.33
N CYS A 10 38.27 5.01 14.48
CA CYS A 10 38.65 6.15 15.32
C CYS A 10 37.98 6.19 16.70
N GLN A 11 37.09 5.23 16.99
CA GLN A 11 36.37 5.07 18.25
C GLN A 11 35.51 6.28 18.67
N LYS A 12 35.20 7.19 17.72
CA LYS A 12 34.33 8.35 17.96
C LYS A 12 32.86 8.01 17.72
N VAL A 13 32.00 8.53 18.59
CA VAL A 13 30.54 8.41 18.51
C VAL A 13 30.01 9.41 17.48
N HIS A 14 29.10 8.94 16.63
CA HIS A 14 28.44 9.72 15.58
C HIS A 14 26.96 9.49 15.59
N ARG A 15 26.20 10.53 15.27
CA ARG A 15 24.78 10.43 14.97
C ARG A 15 24.60 10.69 13.49
N TYR A 16 24.00 9.74 12.79
CA TYR A 16 23.64 9.87 11.39
C TYR A 16 22.15 10.15 11.28
N ASN A 17 21.79 11.13 10.47
CA ASN A 17 20.43 11.35 10.03
C ASN A 17 20.08 10.36 8.90
N GLU A 18 18.79 10.18 8.63
CA GLU A 18 18.32 9.20 7.63
C GLU A 18 18.90 9.45 6.24
N GLY A 19 19.15 10.70 5.86
CA GLY A 19 19.79 11.05 4.58
C GLY A 19 21.30 10.80 4.50
N GLU A 20 21.97 10.46 5.61
CA GLU A 20 23.42 10.18 5.65
C GLU A 20 23.73 8.68 5.65
N ILE A 21 22.70 7.85 5.62
CA ILE A 21 22.79 6.39 5.68
C ILE A 21 22.51 5.83 4.29
N GLU A 22 23.45 5.05 3.77
CA GLU A 22 23.35 4.42 2.46
C GLU A 22 23.20 2.90 2.63
N ASN A 23 22.26 2.27 1.92
CA ASN A 23 22.22 0.81 1.85
C ASN A 23 23.24 0.34 0.80
N THR A 24 24.24 -0.41 1.24
CA THR A 24 25.23 -1.05 0.35
C THR A 24 25.05 -2.56 0.25
N GLY A 25 24.09 -3.11 1.00
CA GLY A 25 23.71 -4.52 0.94
C GLY A 25 22.49 -4.76 0.03
N THR A 26 22.06 -6.02 -0.01
CA THR A 26 20.79 -6.38 -0.66
C THR A 26 19.63 -6.15 0.31
N LEU A 27 18.38 -6.16 -0.17
CA LEU A 27 17.23 -6.13 0.76
C LEU A 27 17.25 -7.30 1.76
N TRP A 28 17.81 -8.44 1.36
CA TRP A 28 17.86 -9.68 2.14
C TRP A 28 19.00 -9.71 3.16
N HIS A 29 20.07 -8.97 2.87
CA HIS A 29 21.20 -8.75 3.77
C HIS A 29 21.52 -7.26 3.75
N PRO A 30 20.67 -6.42 4.39
CA PRO A 30 20.86 -5.00 4.35
C PRO A 30 22.11 -4.64 5.14
N ILE A 31 23.13 -4.19 4.41
CA ILE A 31 24.37 -3.66 4.97
C ILE A 31 24.26 -2.17 4.80
N TRP A 32 23.69 -1.54 5.82
CA TRP A 32 23.64 -0.09 5.86
C TRP A 32 25.03 0.42 6.21
N THR A 33 25.42 1.51 5.57
CA THR A 33 26.73 2.12 5.77
C THR A 33 26.64 3.62 5.86
N ALA A 34 27.63 4.20 6.53
CA ALA A 34 27.86 5.62 6.54
C ALA A 34 29.36 5.89 6.73
N LYS A 35 29.87 6.90 6.03
CA LYS A 35 31.28 7.32 6.18
C LYS A 35 31.44 8.07 7.49
N CYS A 36 32.42 7.66 8.30
CA CYS A 36 32.80 8.40 9.49
C CYS A 36 33.29 9.81 9.07
N PRO A 37 32.69 10.89 9.60
CA PRO A 37 33.08 12.24 9.22
C PRO A 37 34.49 12.62 9.68
N HIS A 38 35.07 11.90 10.65
CA HIS A 38 36.43 12.18 11.12
C HIS A 38 37.53 11.47 10.35
N CYS A 39 37.31 10.23 9.91
CA CYS A 39 38.39 9.40 9.37
C CYS A 39 38.04 8.76 8.02
N GLY A 40 36.89 9.09 7.44
CA GLY A 40 36.41 8.59 6.15
C GLY A 40 36.10 7.10 6.11
N THR A 41 36.26 6.37 7.23
CA THR A 41 36.03 4.92 7.28
C THR A 41 34.56 4.62 7.11
N LEU A 42 34.24 3.71 6.19
CA LEU A 42 32.90 3.21 5.99
C LEU A 42 32.52 2.32 7.17
N ASN A 43 31.56 2.75 7.98
CA ASN A 43 31.03 1.92 9.06
C ASN A 43 29.90 1.06 8.50
N THR A 44 30.02 -0.26 8.62
CA THR A 44 28.96 -1.21 8.29
C THR A 44 28.09 -1.47 9.50
N PHE A 45 26.78 -1.36 9.33
CA PHE A 45 25.79 -1.74 10.33
C PHE A 45 24.90 -2.81 9.72
N THR A 46 25.17 -4.05 10.12
CA THR A 46 24.23 -5.15 10.00
C THR A 46 23.09 -4.85 10.97
N LEU A 47 21.91 -4.52 10.43
CA LEU A 47 20.70 -4.62 11.24
C LEU A 47 20.57 -6.11 11.58
N GLU A 48 20.90 -6.50 12.80
CA GLU A 48 20.52 -7.82 13.32
C GLU A 48 19.03 -7.99 13.03
N HIS A 49 18.69 -9.03 12.24
CA HIS A 49 17.42 -9.58 11.71
C HIS A 49 16.04 -8.92 12.01
N SER A 50 15.92 -8.10 13.04
CA SER A 50 14.75 -7.35 13.51
C SER A 50 14.17 -6.28 12.58
N SER A 51 14.80 -5.97 11.44
CA SER A 51 14.27 -4.99 10.47
C SER A 51 13.53 -5.61 9.29
N LEU A 52 13.76 -6.89 8.97
CA LEU A 52 12.85 -7.66 8.10
C LEU A 52 11.55 -7.98 8.83
N ASP A 53 11.62 -8.12 10.16
CA ASP A 53 10.41 -8.07 10.99
C ASP A 53 9.67 -6.75 10.82
N PHE A 54 10.27 -5.63 10.39
CA PHE A 54 9.52 -4.38 10.18
C PHE A 54 8.53 -4.46 9.01
N PHE A 55 8.80 -5.33 8.03
CA PHE A 55 7.84 -5.65 6.96
C PHE A 55 6.80 -6.69 7.40
N ASP A 56 7.15 -7.61 8.31
CA ASP A 56 6.23 -8.62 8.89
C ASP A 56 5.44 -8.06 10.11
N LYS A 57 5.88 -6.95 10.74
CA LYS A 57 5.31 -6.29 11.94
C LYS A 57 4.23 -5.24 11.65
N ASN A 58 3.81 -5.13 10.39
CA ASN A 58 2.40 -4.83 10.13
C ASN A 58 1.50 -6.02 10.52
N SER A 59 2.02 -7.01 11.26
CA SER A 59 1.28 -7.88 12.16
C SER A 59 0.21 -7.04 12.86
N VAL A 60 -1.01 -7.20 12.35
CA VAL A 60 -2.21 -6.54 12.81
C VAL A 60 -2.21 -6.60 14.33
N PRO A 61 -2.34 -5.47 15.04
CA PRO A 61 -2.44 -5.48 16.49
C PRO A 61 -3.46 -6.53 16.90
N LYS A 62 -3.08 -7.46 17.79
CA LYS A 62 -3.87 -8.63 18.26
C LYS A 62 -5.35 -8.47 17.92
N ASP A 63 -5.73 -9.11 16.82
CA ASP A 63 -6.90 -8.81 15.99
C ASP A 63 -8.15 -8.57 16.82
N LYS A 64 -8.63 -7.32 16.84
CA LYS A 64 -10.08 -7.12 16.98
C LYS A 64 -10.74 -7.99 15.93
N ASN A 65 -11.74 -8.78 16.34
CA ASN A 65 -12.42 -9.62 15.38
C ASN A 65 -13.09 -8.71 14.30
N ALA A 66 -13.36 -9.26 13.12
CA ALA A 66 -13.88 -8.45 11.99
C ALA A 66 -15.15 -7.65 12.34
N TYR A 67 -15.98 -8.17 13.26
CA TYR A 67 -17.18 -7.47 13.72
C TYR A 67 -16.84 -6.28 14.61
N GLU A 68 -15.96 -6.44 15.60
CA GLU A 68 -15.50 -5.34 16.46
C GLU A 68 -14.90 -4.20 15.63
N ARG A 69 -14.11 -4.53 14.59
CA ARG A 69 -13.56 -3.52 13.68
C ARG A 69 -14.65 -2.77 12.91
N ALA A 70 -15.66 -3.48 12.43
CA ALA A 70 -16.79 -2.88 11.74
C ALA A 70 -17.66 -2.03 12.67
N GLU A 71 -17.88 -2.48 13.90
CA GLU A 71 -18.67 -1.76 14.91
C GLU A 71 -17.97 -0.48 15.38
N ASP A 72 -16.64 -0.54 15.56
CA ASP A 72 -15.82 0.60 15.97
C ASP A 72 -15.51 1.59 14.83
N GLY A 73 -15.95 1.30 13.60
CA GLY A 73 -15.61 2.12 12.43
C GLY A 73 -14.13 2.06 12.03
N ASP A 74 -13.38 1.02 12.44
CA ASP A 74 -12.02 0.72 11.98
C ASP A 74 -12.02 0.01 10.61
N ILE A 75 -12.81 0.58 9.70
CA ILE A 75 -13.00 0.12 8.33
C ILE A 75 -12.72 1.29 7.40
N ARG A 76 -11.95 1.04 6.35
CA ARG A 76 -11.73 2.03 5.29
C ARG A 76 -13.04 2.26 4.54
N GLU A 77 -13.40 3.51 4.33
CA GLU A 77 -14.61 3.92 3.59
C GLU A 77 -14.74 3.27 2.22
N TYR A 78 -13.61 3.06 1.53
CA TYR A 78 -13.51 2.24 0.32
C TYR A 78 -14.30 0.92 0.39
N TRP A 79 -14.23 0.20 1.52
CA TRP A 79 -14.95 -1.07 1.67
C TRP A 79 -16.47 -0.88 1.81
N ILE A 80 -16.90 0.24 2.39
CA ILE A 80 -18.31 0.61 2.52
C ILE A 80 -18.86 0.98 1.15
N GLN A 81 -18.13 1.79 0.38
CA GLN A 81 -18.47 2.16 -0.99
C GLN A 81 -18.59 0.92 -1.89
N GLU A 82 -17.61 0.01 -1.86
CA GLU A 82 -17.64 -1.24 -2.62
C GLU A 82 -18.80 -2.15 -2.20
N TYR A 83 -19.13 -2.22 -0.90
CA TYR A 83 -20.30 -2.96 -0.43
C TYR A 83 -21.59 -2.40 -1.01
N ILE A 84 -21.75 -1.08 -1.01
CA ILE A 84 -22.93 -0.40 -1.57
C ILE A 84 -23.05 -0.70 -3.06
N LYS A 85 -21.95 -0.62 -3.81
CA LYS A 85 -21.91 -0.93 -5.24
C LYS A 85 -22.34 -2.38 -5.54
N ASP A 86 -21.88 -3.34 -4.74
CA ASP A 86 -22.22 -4.76 -4.88
C ASP A 86 -23.66 -5.07 -4.41
N ASN A 87 -24.22 -4.27 -3.49
CA ASN A 87 -25.45 -4.60 -2.75
C ASN A 87 -26.54 -3.51 -2.82
N TYR A 88 -26.47 -2.56 -3.74
CA TYR A 88 -27.38 -1.40 -3.79
C TYR A 88 -28.87 -1.79 -3.84
N LEU A 89 -29.20 -2.91 -4.51
CA LEU A 89 -30.57 -3.45 -4.55
C LEU A 89 -31.10 -3.76 -3.14
N LYS A 90 -30.27 -4.36 -2.27
CA LYS A 90 -30.64 -4.67 -0.88
C LYS A 90 -30.89 -3.40 -0.05
N LEU A 91 -30.18 -2.32 -0.39
CA LEU A 91 -30.32 -1.02 0.25
C LEU A 91 -31.53 -0.22 -0.28
N GLY A 92 -32.29 -0.79 -1.23
CA GLY A 92 -33.52 -0.19 -1.78
C GLY A 92 -33.30 0.73 -2.99
N PHE A 93 -32.10 0.74 -3.56
CA PHE A 93 -31.82 1.44 -4.80
C PHE A 93 -32.19 0.55 -5.99
N SER A 94 -32.68 1.14 -7.07
CA SER A 94 -32.91 0.44 -8.35
C SER A 94 -31.76 0.62 -9.34
N ASN A 95 -30.94 1.65 -9.14
CA ASN A 95 -29.70 1.90 -9.86
C ASN A 95 -28.77 2.76 -8.99
N ILE A 96 -27.45 2.64 -9.19
CA ILE A 96 -26.43 3.48 -8.58
C ILE A 96 -25.29 3.74 -9.57
N GLU A 97 -24.67 4.91 -9.47
CA GLU A 97 -23.50 5.36 -10.23
C GLU A 97 -22.48 5.96 -9.26
N GLY A 98 -21.22 5.57 -9.39
CA GLY A 98 -20.11 5.89 -8.48
C GLY A 98 -19.29 4.64 -8.08
N PRO A 99 -18.37 4.72 -7.10
CA PRO A 99 -18.05 5.94 -6.34
C PRO A 99 -17.38 7.02 -7.22
N PHE A 100 -17.62 8.29 -6.93
CA PHE A 100 -16.95 9.42 -7.58
C PHE A 100 -15.69 9.84 -6.80
N GLU A 101 -14.70 10.42 -7.49
CA GLU A 101 -13.46 10.88 -6.84
C GLU A 101 -13.60 12.22 -6.10
N GLU A 102 -14.59 13.04 -6.49
CA GLU A 102 -14.83 14.36 -5.91
C GLU A 102 -16.32 14.58 -5.60
N GLY A 103 -16.58 15.22 -4.46
CA GLY A 103 -17.93 15.54 -4.01
C GLY A 103 -18.64 14.32 -3.42
N PRO A 104 -19.98 14.26 -3.53
CA PRO A 104 -20.75 13.13 -2.99
C PRO A 104 -20.38 11.80 -3.67
N ASP A 105 -20.34 10.73 -2.89
CA ASP A 105 -19.84 9.43 -3.37
C ASP A 105 -20.66 8.83 -4.51
N PHE A 106 -21.99 8.92 -4.46
CA PHE A 106 -22.86 8.25 -5.42
C PHE A 106 -24.06 9.08 -5.87
N LYS A 107 -24.58 8.73 -7.04
CA LYS A 107 -25.91 9.09 -7.51
C LYS A 107 -26.71 7.83 -7.74
N GLY A 108 -28.02 7.88 -7.54
CA GLY A 108 -28.84 6.68 -7.72
C GLY A 108 -30.33 6.96 -7.84
N ILE A 109 -31.11 5.87 -7.93
CA ILE A 109 -32.57 5.91 -7.92
C ILE A 109 -33.11 5.16 -6.70
N TYR A 110 -33.57 5.90 -5.69
CA TYR A 110 -34.15 5.36 -4.46
C TYR A 110 -35.66 5.59 -4.45
N LYS A 111 -36.45 4.52 -4.37
CA LYS A 111 -37.93 4.58 -4.42
C LYS A 111 -38.47 5.42 -5.59
N GLY A 112 -37.88 5.24 -6.77
CA GLY A 112 -38.26 5.94 -8.00
C GLY A 112 -37.81 7.39 -8.12
N LYS A 113 -37.03 7.92 -7.16
CA LYS A 113 -36.51 9.29 -7.19
C LYS A 113 -35.00 9.29 -7.38
N LYS A 114 -34.51 10.21 -8.22
CA LYS A 114 -33.07 10.49 -8.31
C LYS A 114 -32.60 11.06 -6.98
N VAL A 115 -31.49 10.52 -6.49
CA VAL A 115 -30.88 10.93 -5.21
C VAL A 115 -29.37 11.08 -5.35
N VAL A 116 -28.82 12.01 -4.58
CA VAL A 116 -27.39 12.14 -4.30
C VAL A 116 -27.10 11.53 -2.93
N ILE A 117 -26.02 10.77 -2.84
CA ILE A 117 -25.73 9.88 -1.73
C ILE A 117 -24.31 10.17 -1.24
N GLU A 118 -24.17 10.29 0.07
CA GLU A 118 -22.89 10.32 0.77
C GLU A 118 -22.73 9.06 1.61
N VAL A 119 -21.51 8.56 1.71
CA VAL A 119 -21.12 7.37 2.44
C VAL A 119 -20.06 7.75 3.46
N GLU A 120 -20.39 7.50 4.72
CA GLU A 120 -19.47 7.78 5.82
C GLU A 120 -19.38 6.55 6.72
N ARG A 121 -18.34 6.48 7.54
CA ARG A 121 -18.24 5.41 8.55
C ARG A 121 -19.38 5.54 9.56
N ASP A 122 -19.61 6.75 10.03
CA ASP A 122 -20.70 7.11 10.93
C ASP A 122 -21.18 8.54 10.64
N TYR A 123 -22.27 8.94 11.30
CA TYR A 123 -22.77 10.30 11.15
C TYR A 123 -21.83 11.35 11.77
N GLN A 124 -20.93 10.97 12.68
CA GLN A 124 -20.00 11.91 13.31
C GLN A 124 -18.90 12.32 12.34
N SER A 125 -18.46 11.38 11.50
CA SER A 125 -17.49 11.58 10.43
C SER A 125 -17.99 12.65 9.45
N TYR A 126 -19.23 12.51 8.96
CA TYR A 126 -19.93 13.52 8.14
C TYR A 126 -19.91 14.93 8.77
N MET A 127 -20.15 15.00 10.08
CA MET A 127 -20.16 16.27 10.81
C MET A 127 -18.74 16.84 10.97
N SER A 128 -17.77 15.99 11.27
CA SER A 128 -16.37 16.35 11.51
C SER A 128 -15.67 16.84 10.24
N HIS A 129 -16.02 16.26 9.08
CA HIS A 129 -15.56 16.70 7.76
C HIS A 129 -16.29 17.97 7.27
N LYS A 130 -17.26 18.46 8.04
CA LYS A 130 -18.08 19.65 7.72
C LYS A 130 -18.84 19.54 6.41
N HIS A 131 -19.23 18.34 5.98
CA HIS A 131 -20.02 18.15 4.76
C HIS A 131 -21.37 18.89 4.83
N HIS A 132 -21.96 19.01 6.01
CA HIS A 132 -23.17 19.82 6.23
C HIS A 132 -23.00 21.34 5.99
N GLU A 133 -21.77 21.85 5.94
CA GLU A 133 -21.45 23.26 5.68
C GLU A 133 -20.93 23.49 4.25
N ASP A 134 -20.57 22.43 3.53
CA ASP A 134 -19.96 22.49 2.20
C ASP A 134 -21.03 22.50 1.10
N GLU A 135 -20.94 23.47 0.19
CA GLU A 135 -21.85 23.63 -0.95
C GLU A 135 -21.98 22.38 -1.81
N ARG A 136 -20.89 21.61 -1.98
CA ARG A 136 -20.86 20.39 -2.80
C ARG A 136 -21.80 19.30 -2.28
N PHE A 137 -22.09 19.31 -0.98
CA PHE A 137 -22.89 18.28 -0.30
C PHE A 137 -24.31 18.74 0.02
N LYS A 138 -24.68 19.99 -0.30
CA LYS A 138 -26.04 20.50 -0.05
C LYS A 138 -27.15 19.69 -0.75
N GLU A 139 -26.82 19.06 -1.88
CA GLU A 139 -27.76 18.25 -2.63
C GLU A 139 -27.88 16.81 -2.11
N VAL A 140 -27.04 16.40 -1.16
CA VAL A 140 -27.06 15.04 -0.61
C VAL A 140 -28.43 14.77 0.03
N ASN A 141 -29.11 13.74 -0.48
CA ASN A 141 -30.43 13.36 -0.04
C ASN A 141 -30.40 12.21 0.96
N ILE A 142 -29.37 11.36 0.85
CA ILE A 142 -29.19 10.14 1.63
C ILE A 142 -27.77 10.10 2.18
N LEU A 143 -27.64 9.88 3.48
CA LEU A 143 -26.39 9.49 4.11
C LEU A 143 -26.44 7.98 4.39
N ILE A 144 -25.45 7.22 3.94
CA ILE A 144 -25.31 5.79 4.23
C ILE A 144 -24.15 5.62 5.21
N VAL A 145 -24.38 4.89 6.30
CA VAL A 145 -23.37 4.70 7.36
C VAL A 145 -23.20 3.24 7.75
N LEU A 146 -21.98 2.87 8.14
CA LEU A 146 -21.66 1.60 8.79
C LEU A 146 -21.55 1.80 10.30
N SER A 147 -22.67 2.15 10.95
CA SER A 147 -22.72 2.34 12.39
C SER A 147 -24.10 1.98 12.93
N PRO A 148 -24.21 1.32 14.09
CA PRO A 148 -25.51 1.03 14.71
C PRO A 148 -26.06 2.27 15.45
N SER A 149 -25.22 3.28 15.67
CA SER A 149 -25.55 4.45 16.48
C SER A 149 -26.48 5.40 15.76
N LYS A 150 -27.62 5.71 16.39
CA LYS A 150 -28.56 6.73 15.90
C LYS A 150 -28.01 8.13 16.20
N PRO A 151 -28.22 9.11 15.30
CA PRO A 151 -27.81 10.49 15.57
C PRO A 151 -28.66 11.10 16.70
N PRO A 152 -28.05 11.90 17.58
CA PRO A 152 -28.79 12.67 18.57
C PRO A 152 -29.72 13.71 17.89
N LYS A 153 -30.79 14.12 18.57
CA LYS A 153 -31.86 14.94 17.96
C LYS A 153 -31.35 16.30 17.48
N GLU A 154 -30.35 16.82 18.17
CA GLU A 154 -29.76 18.15 18.01
C GLU A 154 -29.01 18.31 16.67
N ILE A 155 -28.52 17.21 16.09
CA ILE A 155 -27.80 17.23 14.81
C ILE A 155 -28.64 16.73 13.65
N LYS A 156 -29.83 16.18 13.92
CA LYS A 156 -30.67 15.53 12.89
C LYS A 156 -31.07 16.48 11.77
N ASN A 157 -31.19 17.77 12.05
CA ASN A 157 -31.47 18.83 11.07
C ASN A 157 -30.26 19.19 10.19
N LYS A 158 -29.05 18.77 10.56
CA LYS A 158 -27.80 18.98 9.80
C LYS A 158 -27.44 17.80 8.90
N LEU A 159 -28.10 16.66 9.10
CA LEU A 159 -27.89 15.45 8.29
C LEU A 159 -28.86 15.42 7.09
N PRO A 160 -28.51 14.67 6.03
CA PRO A 160 -29.44 14.37 4.95
C PRO A 160 -30.76 13.77 5.46
N LYS A 161 -31.85 14.02 4.72
CA LYS A 161 -33.22 13.66 5.12
C LYS A 161 -33.38 12.17 5.39
N THR A 162 -32.65 11.33 4.66
CA THR A 162 -32.65 9.88 4.81
C THR A 162 -31.30 9.43 5.33
N LEU A 163 -31.30 8.63 6.40
CA LEU A 163 -30.12 7.98 6.93
C LEU A 163 -30.32 6.46 6.79
N ILE A 164 -29.46 5.80 6.03
CA ILE A 164 -29.46 4.35 5.85
C ILE A 164 -28.31 3.77 6.68
N HIS A 165 -28.65 2.87 7.61
CA HIS A 165 -27.66 2.12 8.36
C HIS A 165 -27.42 0.78 7.67
N ILE A 166 -26.19 0.52 7.27
CA ILE A 166 -25.78 -0.79 6.78
C ILE A 166 -25.83 -1.78 7.95
N ASN A 167 -26.39 -2.96 7.70
CA ASN A 167 -26.37 -4.04 8.68
C ASN A 167 -24.92 -4.54 8.83
N ILE A 168 -24.34 -4.39 10.03
CA ILE A 168 -22.94 -4.76 10.28
C ILE A 168 -22.69 -6.24 9.98
N ASN A 169 -23.63 -7.13 10.30
CA ASN A 169 -23.41 -8.56 10.09
C ASN A 169 -23.35 -8.90 8.60
N ASP A 170 -24.32 -8.40 7.80
CA ASP A 170 -24.31 -8.58 6.34
C ASP A 170 -23.06 -7.94 5.70
N PHE A 171 -22.63 -6.77 6.21
CA PHE A 171 -21.40 -6.14 5.76
C PHE A 171 -20.16 -6.99 6.05
N VAL A 172 -20.00 -7.49 7.27
CA VAL A 172 -18.83 -8.28 7.69
C VAL A 172 -18.77 -9.60 6.92
N ASP A 173 -19.91 -10.26 6.71
CA ASP A 173 -20.00 -11.49 5.93
C ASP A 173 -19.56 -11.27 4.48
N TRP A 174 -19.93 -10.13 3.88
CA TRP A 174 -19.49 -9.73 2.55
C TRP A 174 -18.01 -9.30 2.50
N TRP A 175 -17.56 -8.54 3.51
CA TRP A 175 -16.26 -7.86 3.56
C TRP A 175 -15.12 -8.82 3.85
N ARG A 176 -15.27 -9.70 4.85
CA ARG A 176 -14.20 -10.59 5.33
C ARG A 176 -13.49 -11.38 4.21
N PRO A 177 -14.19 -12.12 3.33
CA PRO A 177 -13.52 -12.86 2.26
C PRO A 177 -12.81 -11.93 1.25
N ARG A 178 -13.37 -10.75 0.97
CA ARG A 178 -12.80 -9.76 0.05
C ARG A 178 -11.57 -9.08 0.63
N ALA A 179 -11.62 -8.70 1.90
CA ALA A 179 -10.50 -8.14 2.63
C ALA A 179 -9.32 -9.12 2.68
N LYS A 180 -9.60 -10.41 2.91
CA LYS A 180 -8.58 -11.47 2.84
C LYS A 180 -7.96 -11.57 1.45
N ALA A 181 -8.79 -11.62 0.40
CA ALA A 181 -8.32 -11.67 -0.99
C ALA A 181 -7.47 -10.44 -1.35
N TYR A 182 -7.93 -9.24 -0.98
CA TYR A 182 -7.23 -7.98 -1.23
C TYR A 182 -5.91 -7.88 -0.48
N ALA A 183 -5.87 -8.30 0.79
CA ALA A 183 -4.63 -8.38 1.55
C ALA A 183 -3.62 -9.34 0.89
N ASN A 184 -4.09 -10.48 0.38
CA ASN A 184 -3.24 -11.40 -0.36
C ASN A 184 -2.73 -10.79 -1.68
N THR A 185 -3.59 -10.12 -2.45
CA THR A 185 -3.17 -9.41 -3.67
C THR A 185 -2.14 -8.33 -3.36
N LYS A 186 -2.33 -7.54 -2.31
CA LYS A 186 -1.34 -6.54 -1.86
C LYS A 186 -0.03 -7.18 -1.44
N ARG A 187 -0.08 -8.30 -0.70
CA ARG A 187 1.11 -9.07 -0.31
C ARG A 187 1.89 -9.52 -1.55
N ILE A 188 1.21 -10.13 -2.52
CA ILE A 188 1.82 -10.59 -3.78
C ILE A 188 2.42 -9.41 -4.55
N ASN A 189 1.69 -8.30 -4.70
CA ASN A 189 2.19 -7.10 -5.37
C ASN A 189 3.42 -6.51 -4.67
N ASN A 190 3.45 -6.51 -3.33
CA ASN A 190 4.62 -6.09 -2.56
C ASN A 190 5.82 -7.00 -2.81
N ILE A 191 5.62 -8.32 -2.87
CA ILE A 191 6.66 -9.29 -3.23
C ILE A 191 7.20 -9.01 -4.64
N ILE A 192 6.32 -8.80 -5.62
CA ILE A 192 6.69 -8.45 -7.00
C ILE A 192 7.53 -7.18 -7.01
N ASN A 193 7.08 -6.11 -6.34
CA ASN A 193 7.79 -4.83 -6.30
C ASN A 193 9.19 -4.97 -5.67
N ILE A 194 9.31 -5.77 -4.60
CA ILE A 194 10.59 -6.07 -3.96
C ILE A 194 11.54 -6.78 -4.93
N ILE A 195 11.09 -7.84 -5.57
CA ILE A 195 11.91 -8.62 -6.53
C ILE A 195 12.30 -7.74 -7.72
N SER A 196 11.36 -6.92 -8.21
CA SER A 196 11.60 -5.97 -9.31
C SER A 196 12.70 -4.98 -8.94
N GLY A 197 12.65 -4.40 -7.74
CA GLY A 197 13.70 -3.50 -7.25
C GLY A 197 15.05 -4.21 -7.09
N GLU A 198 15.07 -5.48 -6.70
CA GLU A 198 16.28 -6.28 -6.62
C GLU A 198 16.89 -6.59 -8.00
N PHE A 199 16.08 -6.80 -9.03
CA PHE A 199 16.57 -6.90 -10.42
C PHE A 199 17.11 -5.57 -10.94
N GLN A 200 16.41 -4.47 -10.66
CA GLN A 200 16.88 -3.13 -11.04
C GLN A 200 18.24 -2.81 -10.43
N LYS A 201 18.44 -3.08 -9.15
CA LYS A 201 19.73 -2.85 -8.47
C LYS A 201 20.87 -3.62 -9.12
N ARG A 202 20.64 -4.88 -9.50
CA ARG A 202 21.65 -5.73 -10.17
C ARG A 202 21.98 -5.18 -11.55
N PHE A 203 20.96 -4.79 -12.31
CA PHE A 203 21.14 -4.14 -13.60
C PHE A 203 21.99 -2.89 -13.50
N VAL A 204 21.68 -1.99 -12.56
CA VAL A 204 22.45 -0.76 -12.34
C VAL A 204 23.91 -1.07 -11.97
N ARG A 205 24.13 -2.07 -11.12
CA ARG A 205 25.49 -2.49 -10.71
C ARG A 205 26.31 -3.04 -11.87
N ASP A 206 25.68 -3.83 -12.75
CA ASP A 206 26.35 -4.52 -13.85
C ASP A 206 26.44 -3.66 -15.13
N CYS A 207 25.83 -2.47 -15.13
CA CYS A 207 25.87 -1.54 -16.24
C CYS A 207 27.28 -0.96 -16.44
N ASN A 208 27.90 -1.29 -17.57
CA ASN A 208 29.25 -0.81 -17.94
C ASN A 208 29.29 0.70 -18.25
N ASP A 209 28.15 1.31 -18.55
CA ASP A 209 28.01 2.73 -18.93
C ASP A 209 27.58 3.62 -17.74
N LYS A 210 27.73 3.15 -16.50
CA LYS A 210 27.32 3.88 -15.28
C LYS A 210 27.95 5.27 -15.11
N ASP A 211 29.10 5.50 -15.75
CA ASP A 211 29.88 6.76 -15.68
C ASP A 211 29.73 7.62 -16.95
N ARG A 212 28.89 7.23 -17.91
CA ARG A 212 28.70 7.92 -19.20
C ARG A 212 27.89 9.20 -19.03
N ASP A 213 28.16 10.22 -19.85
CA ASP A 213 27.27 11.39 -19.97
C ASP A 213 25.93 10.94 -20.55
N MET A 214 24.95 10.87 -19.66
CA MET A 214 23.63 10.29 -19.88
C MET A 214 22.76 11.08 -20.86
N SER A 215 23.17 12.29 -21.27
CA SER A 215 22.51 13.06 -22.34
C SER A 215 22.73 12.48 -23.74
N THR A 216 23.62 11.50 -23.88
CA THR A 216 24.09 10.98 -25.18
C THR A 216 23.83 9.48 -25.40
N CYS A 217 23.11 8.80 -24.51
CA CYS A 217 22.88 7.36 -24.64
C CYS A 217 21.80 7.06 -25.70
N PRO A 218 22.12 6.33 -26.79
CA PRO A 218 21.18 6.07 -27.89
C PRO A 218 20.13 5.00 -27.57
N GLU A 219 20.23 4.30 -26.43
CA GLU A 219 19.29 3.26 -25.96
C GLU A 219 18.43 3.72 -24.76
N CYS A 220 18.33 5.03 -24.54
CA CYS A 220 17.70 5.66 -23.38
C CYS A 220 16.26 5.22 -23.07
N ASP A 221 15.44 4.92 -24.08
CA ASP A 221 14.02 4.55 -23.88
C ASP A 221 13.84 3.18 -23.21
N LEU A 222 14.90 2.37 -23.19
CA LEU A 222 14.96 1.06 -22.53
C LEU A 222 15.84 1.07 -21.29
N CYS A 223 16.54 2.19 -21.03
CA CYS A 223 17.45 2.30 -19.91
C CYS A 223 16.67 2.37 -18.59
N PRO A 224 16.81 1.40 -17.68
CA PRO A 224 16.03 1.32 -16.44
C PRO A 224 16.36 2.40 -15.39
N TYR A 225 17.24 3.34 -15.73
CA TYR A 225 17.42 4.61 -15.03
C TYR A 225 16.23 5.58 -15.24
N PHE A 226 15.46 5.43 -16.33
CA PHE A 226 14.45 6.41 -16.77
C PHE A 226 13.00 5.92 -16.71
N GLY A 227 12.71 4.79 -16.06
CA GLY A 227 11.34 4.47 -15.68
C GLY A 227 10.90 5.40 -14.54
N TRP A 228 10.40 6.60 -14.86
CA TRP A 228 9.82 7.60 -13.94
C TRP A 228 10.54 7.85 -12.60
N GLY A 229 11.83 7.51 -12.48
CA GLY A 229 12.81 8.10 -11.57
C GLY A 229 12.43 8.18 -10.08
N THR A 230 11.49 7.38 -9.58
CA THR A 230 11.30 7.23 -8.15
C THR A 230 12.06 6.00 -7.70
N ALA A 231 12.78 6.07 -6.58
CA ALA A 231 13.56 4.97 -6.02
C ALA A 231 12.73 3.72 -5.63
N TYR A 232 11.44 3.70 -5.97
CA TYR A 232 10.44 2.74 -5.54
C TYR A 232 9.60 2.14 -6.68
N GLU A 233 9.72 2.64 -7.92
CA GLU A 233 9.03 2.08 -9.08
C GLU A 233 10.05 1.50 -10.06
N ALA A 234 10.29 0.20 -9.93
CA ALA A 234 11.06 -0.52 -10.93
C ALA A 234 10.36 -0.39 -12.28
N SER A 235 11.12 -0.12 -13.35
CA SER A 235 10.56 -0.02 -14.69
C SER A 235 9.76 -1.28 -15.05
N SER A 236 8.77 -1.12 -15.94
CA SER A 236 7.84 -2.20 -16.33
C SER A 236 8.56 -3.50 -16.74
N ILE A 237 9.77 -3.41 -17.29
CA ILE A 237 10.60 -4.58 -17.65
C ILE A 237 11.01 -5.41 -16.43
N PHE A 238 11.36 -4.79 -15.30
CA PHE A 238 11.70 -5.52 -14.08
C PHE A 238 10.47 -6.05 -13.36
N HIS A 239 9.34 -5.37 -13.48
CA HIS A 239 8.05 -5.89 -13.02
C HIS A 239 7.68 -7.16 -13.78
N GLU A 240 7.79 -7.16 -15.11
CA GLU A 240 7.59 -8.35 -15.94
C GLU A 240 8.58 -9.47 -15.59
N MET A 241 9.84 -9.11 -15.36
CA MET A 241 10.88 -10.04 -14.95
C MET A 241 10.58 -10.67 -13.59
N ALA A 242 10.12 -9.89 -12.61
CA ALA A 242 9.66 -10.38 -11.31
C ALA A 242 8.47 -11.33 -11.46
N LEU A 243 7.48 -10.99 -12.29
CA LEU A 243 6.35 -11.89 -12.57
C LEU A 243 6.82 -13.23 -13.15
N LYS A 244 7.76 -13.21 -14.12
CA LYS A 244 8.33 -14.44 -14.70
C LYS A 244 9.11 -15.27 -13.68
N PHE A 245 9.91 -14.62 -12.84
CA PHE A 245 10.63 -15.28 -11.76
C PHE A 245 9.65 -15.98 -10.81
N ILE A 246 8.61 -15.28 -10.36
CA ILE A 246 7.58 -15.82 -9.47
C ILE A 246 6.85 -17.00 -10.10
N ALA A 247 6.49 -16.91 -11.39
CA ALA A 247 5.79 -17.98 -12.10
C ALA A 247 6.62 -19.25 -12.25
N LEU A 248 7.95 -19.13 -12.28
CA LEU A 248 8.88 -20.25 -12.39
C LEU A 248 9.45 -20.69 -11.03
N TYR A 249 9.11 -19.97 -9.96
CA TYR A 249 9.63 -20.26 -8.62
C TYR A 249 9.09 -21.60 -8.13
N SER A 250 9.99 -22.44 -7.61
CA SER A 250 9.69 -23.83 -7.23
C SER A 250 8.63 -23.95 -6.13
N HIS A 251 8.49 -22.91 -5.29
CA HIS A 251 7.45 -22.80 -4.28
C HIS A 251 6.34 -21.85 -4.73
N PRO A 252 5.07 -22.28 -4.74
CA PRO A 252 3.97 -21.42 -5.16
C PRO A 252 3.80 -20.25 -4.20
N ILE A 253 4.10 -19.03 -4.67
CA ILE A 253 3.97 -17.77 -3.90
C ILE A 253 2.52 -17.50 -3.45
N THR A 254 1.56 -18.17 -4.09
CA THR A 254 0.14 -18.11 -3.78
C THR A 254 -0.23 -18.80 -2.47
N SER A 255 0.65 -19.57 -1.84
CA SER A 255 0.36 -20.19 -0.55
C SER A 255 0.24 -19.13 0.55
N GLU A 256 -0.71 -19.32 1.48
CA GLU A 256 -0.98 -18.36 2.56
C GLU A 256 0.18 -18.21 3.54
N ASP A 257 1.06 -19.21 3.59
CA ASP A 257 2.26 -19.27 4.42
C ASP A 257 3.53 -18.75 3.73
N PHE A 258 3.47 -18.41 2.44
CA PHE A 258 4.65 -17.90 1.72
C PHE A 258 5.07 -16.53 2.26
N LYS A 259 6.32 -16.45 2.71
CA LYS A 259 6.95 -15.24 3.22
C LYS A 259 8.10 -14.84 2.31
N LEU A 260 8.42 -13.54 2.32
CA LEU A 260 9.57 -12.99 1.61
C LEU A 260 10.86 -13.76 1.90
N LYS A 261 11.09 -14.17 3.16
CA LYS A 261 12.26 -14.96 3.58
C LYS A 261 12.36 -16.35 2.94
N ASP A 262 11.28 -16.85 2.35
CA ASP A 262 11.26 -18.15 1.66
C ASP A 262 11.81 -18.03 0.24
N ILE A 263 12.09 -16.80 -0.23
CA ILE A 263 12.78 -16.54 -1.48
C ILE A 263 14.29 -16.70 -1.27
N ASN A 264 14.90 -17.68 -1.91
CA ASN A 264 16.34 -17.90 -1.90
C ASN A 264 17.04 -16.83 -2.76
N PRO A 265 17.90 -15.95 -2.19
CA PRO A 265 18.56 -14.90 -2.96
C PRO A 265 19.38 -15.42 -4.15
N SER A 266 19.96 -16.62 -4.04
CA SER A 266 20.74 -17.22 -5.14
C SER A 266 19.88 -17.61 -6.35
N GLU A 267 18.58 -17.86 -6.17
CA GLU A 267 17.67 -18.11 -7.28
C GLU A 267 17.32 -16.82 -8.03
N ILE A 268 17.23 -15.69 -7.32
CA ILE A 268 17.10 -14.35 -7.93
C ILE A 268 18.35 -14.06 -8.78
N ASP A 269 19.54 -14.29 -8.22
CA ASP A 269 20.81 -14.06 -8.94
C ASP A 269 20.92 -14.92 -10.20
N LYS A 270 20.60 -16.21 -10.07
CA LYS A 270 20.61 -17.15 -11.19
C LYS A 270 19.61 -16.74 -12.27
N PHE A 271 18.38 -16.42 -11.88
CA PHE A 271 17.34 -15.98 -12.83
C PHE A 271 17.75 -14.70 -13.54
N TYR A 272 18.30 -13.74 -12.81
CA TYR A 272 18.78 -12.48 -13.38
C TYR A 272 19.90 -12.69 -14.40
N PHE A 273 20.89 -13.52 -14.06
CA PHE A 273 21.98 -13.85 -14.97
C PHE A 273 21.45 -14.54 -16.24
N ASP A 274 20.60 -15.56 -16.06
CA ASP A 274 20.00 -16.31 -17.16
C ASP A 274 19.15 -15.41 -18.08
N PHE A 275 18.45 -14.41 -17.53
CA PHE A 275 17.61 -13.50 -18.30
C PHE A 275 18.41 -12.55 -19.20
N PHE A 276 19.53 -12.01 -18.69
CA PHE A 276 20.32 -10.98 -19.41
C PHE A 276 21.52 -11.53 -20.19
N HIS A 277 22.10 -12.68 -19.81
CA HIS A 277 23.36 -13.18 -20.39
C HIS A 277 23.20 -14.42 -21.29
N LYS A 278 22.02 -15.04 -21.34
CA LYS A 278 21.71 -16.15 -22.26
C LYS A 278 20.85 -15.74 -23.46
N ARG A 279 20.59 -14.46 -23.63
CA ARG A 279 19.98 -13.87 -24.84
C ARG A 279 21.06 -13.36 -25.76
#